data_AF-A0A0D0DWP9-F1
#
_entry.id   AF-A0A0D0DWP9-F1
#
_cell.length_a   1.000
_cell.length_b   1.000
_cell.length_c   1.000
_cell.angle_alpha   90.00
_cell.angle_beta   90.00
_cell.angle_gamma   90.00
#
_symmetry.space_group_name_H-M   'P 1'
#
loop_
_entity.id
_entity.type
_entity.pdbx_description
1 polymer ?
#
loop_
_entity_poly.entity_id
_entity_poly.type
_entity_poly.pdbx_seq_one_letter_code
_entity_poly.pdbx_strand_id
1 'polypeptide(L)'
;MQTVLNRAHGDSGTRAEGHAKPHLLTPAQEATLIEWCQLHSGSATLLHVTNLRSCVFEICGKQPGKNWARRFIQRSPHLVSAKPRGLDPKRAQNFNRNH
;
A
#
# COMPACT_ATOMS: atom_id res chain seq x y z
N MET A 1 -20.76 -25.49 -24.81
CA MET A 1 -20.88 -25.08 -23.40
C MET A 1 -20.54 -26.27 -22.52
N GLN A 2 -19.40 -26.26 -21.82
CA GLN A 2 -18.95 -27.40 -21.01
C GLN A 2 -18.45 -26.88 -19.66
N THR A 3 -19.28 -26.97 -18.62
CA THR A 3 -18.92 -26.53 -17.24
C THR A 3 -19.30 -27.55 -16.16
N VAL A 4 -19.84 -28.72 -16.53
CA VAL A 4 -20.30 -29.74 -15.57
C VAL A 4 -19.27 -30.86 -15.39
N LEU A 5 -18.59 -31.30 -16.46
CA LEU A 5 -17.64 -32.43 -16.41
C LEU A 5 -16.38 -32.12 -15.57
N ASN A 6 -15.89 -30.88 -15.58
CA ASN A 6 -14.69 -30.50 -14.83
C ASN A 6 -14.88 -30.52 -13.30
N ARG A 7 -16.12 -30.55 -12.78
CA ARG A 7 -16.38 -30.68 -11.34
C ARG A 7 -16.30 -32.12 -10.85
N ALA A 8 -16.65 -33.08 -11.70
CA ALA A 8 -16.68 -34.50 -11.32
C ALA A 8 -15.28 -35.11 -11.19
N HIS A 9 -14.30 -34.57 -11.92
CA HIS A 9 -12.92 -35.07 -11.94
C HIS A 9 -12.02 -34.50 -10.84
N GLY A 10 -12.54 -33.67 -9.93
CA GLY A 10 -11.72 -33.12 -8.84
C GLY A 10 -10.70 -32.04 -9.25
N ASP A 11 -10.69 -31.64 -10.53
CA ASP A 11 -9.86 -30.55 -11.07
C ASP A 11 -10.24 -29.14 -10.57
N SER A 12 -11.26 -29.07 -9.71
CA SER A 12 -11.61 -27.84 -9.03
C SER A 12 -10.65 -27.66 -7.86
N GLY A 13 -9.54 -26.95 -8.12
CA GLY A 13 -8.66 -26.43 -7.06
C GLY A 13 -9.48 -25.93 -5.89
N THR A 14 -9.05 -26.30 -4.68
CA THR A 14 -9.82 -26.07 -3.47
C THR A 14 -10.23 -24.59 -3.38
N ARG A 15 -11.41 -24.30 -2.82
CA ARG A 15 -11.90 -22.91 -2.67
C ARG A 15 -10.89 -21.98 -1.99
N ALA A 16 -9.96 -22.56 -1.21
CA ALA A 16 -8.82 -21.89 -0.60
C ALA A 16 -7.74 -21.44 -1.63
N GLU A 17 -7.42 -22.26 -2.63
CA GLU A 17 -6.44 -21.95 -3.68
C GLU A 17 -6.92 -20.82 -4.61
N GLY A 18 -8.22 -20.77 -4.91
CA GLY A 18 -8.81 -19.65 -5.67
C GLY A 18 -8.73 -18.29 -4.94
N HIS A 19 -8.44 -18.29 -3.64
CA HIS A 19 -8.27 -17.10 -2.80
C HIS A 19 -6.82 -16.70 -2.54
N ALA A 20 -5.85 -17.29 -3.26
CA ALA A 20 -4.51 -16.73 -3.38
C ALA A 20 -4.63 -15.37 -4.07
N LYS A 21 -4.90 -14.31 -3.28
CA LYS A 21 -5.09 -12.95 -3.78
C LYS A 21 -3.84 -12.60 -4.58
N PRO A 22 -3.96 -12.27 -5.88
CA PRO A 22 -2.81 -11.82 -6.64
C PRO A 22 -2.23 -10.61 -5.91
N HIS A 23 -1.01 -10.76 -5.40
CA HIS A 23 -0.26 -9.63 -4.90
C HIS A 23 -0.02 -8.69 -6.07
N LEU A 24 -0.40 -7.42 -5.92
CA LEU A 24 -0.23 -6.41 -6.97
C LEU A 24 1.25 -6.23 -7.34
N LEU A 25 2.13 -6.41 -6.35
CA LEU A 25 3.57 -6.30 -6.48
C LEU A 25 4.19 -7.69 -6.30
N THR A 26 5.26 -7.96 -7.05
CA THR A 26 6.13 -9.09 -6.76
C THR A 26 6.92 -8.84 -5.47
N PRO A 27 7.43 -9.88 -4.79
CA PRO A 27 8.24 -9.70 -3.59
C PRO A 27 9.45 -8.76 -3.80
N ALA A 28 10.05 -8.79 -4.99
CA ALA A 28 11.14 -7.89 -5.36
C ALA A 28 10.68 -6.43 -5.46
N GLN A 29 9.55 -6.16 -6.12
CA GLN A 29 8.98 -4.81 -6.20
C GLN A 29 8.57 -4.27 -4.84
N GLU A 30 8.04 -5.14 -3.97
CA GLU A 30 7.68 -4.80 -2.59
C GLU A 30 8.93 -4.44 -1.77
N ALA A 31 10.05 -5.15 -1.94
CA ALA A 31 11.32 -4.82 -1.29
C ALA A 31 11.87 -3.45 -1.75
N THR A 32 11.91 -3.19 -3.06
CA THR A 32 12.35 -1.90 -3.62
C THR A 32 11.46 -0.76 -3.12
N LEU A 33 10.15 -0.97 -3.02
CA LEU A 33 9.23 0.04 -2.50
C LEU A 33 9.48 0.33 -1.02
N ILE A 34 9.80 -0.70 -0.21
CA ILE A 34 10.14 -0.54 1.21
C ILE A 34 11.45 0.24 1.35
N GLU A 35 12.50 -0.12 0.60
CA GLU A 35 13.77 0.60 0.59
C GLU A 35 13.59 2.06 0.18
N TRP A 36 12.80 2.31 -0.87
CA TRP A 36 12.45 3.66 -1.30
C TRP A 36 11.72 4.43 -0.18
N CYS A 37 10.77 3.79 0.51
CA CYS A 37 10.08 4.41 1.64
C CYS A 37 11.02 4.69 2.83
N GLN A 38 12.02 3.85 3.07
CA GLN A 38 13.02 4.03 4.13
C GLN A 38 13.95 5.21 3.83
N LEU A 39 14.46 5.30 2.60
CA LEU A 39 15.27 6.42 2.12
C LEU A 39 14.53 7.76 2.29
N HIS A 40 13.22 7.74 2.04
CA HIS A 40 12.38 8.93 2.08
C HIS A 40 11.64 9.13 3.42
N SER A 41 11.93 8.31 4.45
CA SER A 41 11.25 8.36 5.74
C SER A 41 11.39 9.70 6.48
N GLY A 42 12.47 10.45 6.22
CA GLY A 42 12.67 11.81 6.73
C GLY A 42 11.71 12.86 6.13
N SER A 43 11.17 12.60 4.94
CA SER A 43 10.16 13.42 4.29
C SER A 43 8.77 12.83 4.54
N ALA A 44 8.15 13.22 5.66
CA ALA A 44 6.82 12.77 6.09
C ALA A 44 5.71 12.85 5.00
N THR A 45 5.95 13.64 3.94
CA THR A 45 5.09 13.81 2.77
C THR A 45 4.94 12.55 1.91
N LEU A 46 5.96 11.69 1.80
CA LEU A 46 5.97 10.56 0.86
C LEU A 46 5.29 9.28 1.40
N LEU A 47 5.12 9.18 2.71
CA LEU A 47 4.32 8.12 3.35
C LEU A 47 2.81 8.40 3.30
N HIS A 48 2.40 9.52 2.70
CA HIS A 48 0.98 9.79 2.49
C HIS A 48 0.37 8.76 1.53
N VAL A 49 -0.82 8.27 1.88
CA VAL A 49 -1.53 7.17 1.21
C VAL A 49 -1.67 7.41 -0.30
N THR A 50 -1.84 8.66 -0.72
CA THR A 50 -1.95 9.05 -2.14
C THR A 50 -0.64 8.88 -2.90
N ASN A 51 0.48 9.34 -2.34
CA ASN A 51 1.79 9.27 -3.00
C ASN A 51 2.25 7.81 -3.15
N LEU A 52 2.00 7.00 -2.13
CA LEU A 52 2.30 5.57 -2.16
C LEU A 52 1.50 4.83 -3.24
N ARG A 53 0.24 5.25 -3.49
CA ARG A 53 -0.59 4.68 -4.56
C ARG A 53 -0.13 5.11 -5.95
N SER A 54 0.31 6.36 -6.12
CA SER A 54 0.86 6.85 -7.38
C SER A 54 2.15 6.13 -7.74
N CYS A 55 3.08 5.98 -6.79
CA CYS A 55 4.35 5.28 -7.03
C CYS A 55 4.11 3.81 -7.43
N VAL A 56 3.17 3.14 -6.77
CA VAL A 56 2.79 1.75 -7.12
C VAL A 56 2.11 1.65 -8.48
N PHE A 57 1.32 2.67 -8.86
CA PHE A 57 0.76 2.76 -10.20
C PHE A 57 1.87 2.91 -11.26
N GLU A 58 2.89 3.72 -11.01
CA GLU A 58 4.04 3.87 -11.91
C GLU A 58 4.85 2.56 -12.05
N ILE A 59 5.03 1.81 -10.96
CA ILE A 59 5.79 0.55 -10.97
C ILE A 59 5.03 -0.59 -11.66
N CYS A 60 3.73 -0.72 -11.39
CA CYS A 60 2.93 -1.89 -11.80
C CYS A 60 2.01 -1.61 -13.00
N GLY A 61 1.79 -0.33 -13.35
CA GLY A 61 0.78 0.09 -14.33
C GLY A 61 -0.67 -0.14 -13.89
N LYS A 62 -0.90 -0.56 -12.64
CA LYS A 62 -2.22 -0.91 -12.10
C LYS A 62 -2.56 -0.06 -10.90
N GLN A 63 -3.77 0.52 -10.91
CA GLN A 63 -4.24 1.38 -9.83
C GLN A 63 -4.47 0.53 -8.56
N PRO A 64 -3.71 0.75 -7.47
CA PRO A 64 -3.98 0.09 -6.21
C PRO A 64 -5.31 0.55 -5.62
N GLY A 65 -6.08 -0.40 -5.09
CA GLY A 65 -7.38 -0.13 -4.46
C GLY A 65 -7.26 0.81 -3.25
N LYS A 66 -8.36 1.47 -2.87
CA LYS A 66 -8.39 2.47 -1.79
C LYS A 66 -7.80 2.01 -0.44
N ASN A 67 -7.95 0.72 -0.13
CA ASN A 67 -7.46 0.12 1.11
C ASN A 67 -6.06 -0.49 1.00
N TRP A 68 -5.47 -0.52 -0.20
CA TRP A 68 -4.22 -1.22 -0.47
C TRP A 68 -3.06 -0.64 0.34
N ALA A 69 -2.88 0.69 0.29
CA ALA A 69 -1.79 1.37 0.98
C ALA A 69 -1.88 1.21 2.51
N ARG A 70 -3.08 1.26 3.08
CA ARG A 70 -3.29 0.96 4.51
C ARG A 70 -2.85 -0.47 4.85
N ARG A 71 -3.25 -1.45 4.04
CA ARG A 71 -2.87 -2.86 4.22
C ARG A 71 -1.39 -3.13 3.95
N PHE A 72 -0.76 -2.32 3.09
CA PHE A 72 0.68 -2.35 2.84
C PHE A 72 1.45 -1.87 4.07
N ILE A 73 1.10 -0.72 4.62
CA ILE A 73 1.72 -0.23 5.86
C ILE A 73 1.49 -1.23 7.02
N GLN A 74 0.29 -1.80 7.16
CA GLN A 74 0.01 -2.78 8.21
C GLN A 74 0.82 -4.07 8.11
N ARG A 75 1.20 -4.50 6.89
CA ARG A 75 1.99 -5.74 6.70
C ARG A 75 3.49 -5.49 6.77
N SER A 76 3.93 -4.24 6.63
CA SER A 76 5.33 -3.83 6.61
C SER A 76 5.65 -3.10 7.92
N PRO A 77 5.99 -3.81 9.01
CA PRO A 77 6.22 -3.21 10.33
C PRO A 77 7.39 -2.19 10.34
N HIS A 78 8.27 -2.26 9.34
CA HIS A 78 9.36 -1.31 9.14
C HIS A 78 8.90 0.09 8.71
N LEU A 79 7.65 0.25 8.27
CA LEU A 79 7.08 1.52 7.85
C LEU A 79 6.27 2.13 9.00
N VAL A 80 6.89 3.00 9.78
CA VAL A 80 6.19 3.74 10.84
C VAL A 80 5.36 4.85 10.22
N SER A 81 4.06 4.63 10.04
CA SER A 81 3.12 5.72 9.76
C SER A 81 2.88 6.50 11.05
N ALA A 82 3.76 7.43 11.36
CA ALA A 82 3.53 8.38 12.43
C ALA A 82 2.46 9.39 11.95
N LYS A 83 1.31 9.44 12.63
CA LYS A 83 0.36 10.53 12.43
C LYS A 83 1.07 11.82 12.86
N PRO A 84 1.15 12.87 12.02
CA PRO A 84 1.70 14.14 12.47
C PRO A 84 0.87 14.59 13.67
N ARG A 85 1.50 14.65 14.85
CA ARG A 85 0.88 15.26 16.02
C ARG A 85 0.73 16.74 15.70
N GLY A 86 -0.39 17.33 16.12
CA GLY A 86 -0.66 18.75 15.89
C GLY A 86 0.57 19.59 16.24
N LEU A 87 0.87 20.60 15.42
CA LEU A 87 1.94 21.55 15.72
C LEU A 87 1.77 22.03 17.15
N ASP A 88 2.88 22.13 17.88
CA ASP A 88 2.88 22.84 19.16
C ASP A 88 2.20 24.20 18.97
N PRO A 89 1.23 24.59 19.82
CA PRO A 89 0.43 25.79 19.62
C PRO A 89 1.26 27.06 19.39
N LYS A 90 2.44 27.17 20.02
CA LYS A 90 3.34 28.31 19.83
C LYS A 90 3.99 28.30 18.45
N ARG A 91 4.30 27.12 17.91
CA ARG A 91 4.78 26.97 16.53
C ARG A 91 3.68 27.22 15.51
N ALA A 92 2.45 26.81 15.78
CA ALA A 92 1.30 27.07 14.91
C ALA A 92 1.02 28.59 14.79
N GLN A 93 1.11 29.32 15.90
CA GLN A 93 0.92 30.77 15.94
C GLN A 93 1.96 31.56 15.13
N ASN A 94 3.19 31.05 14.97
CA ASN A 94 4.22 31.72 14.17
C ASN A 94 3.87 31.76 12.67
N PHE A 95 2.98 30.89 12.20
CA PHE A 95 2.46 30.91 10.82
C PHE A 95 1.24 31.83 10.66
N ASN A 96 0.64 32.32 11.75
CA ASN A 96 -0.46 33.27 11.75
C ASN A 96 0.08 34.71 11.88
N ARG A 97 0.97 35.15 10.99
CA ARG A 97 1.25 36.59 10.89
C ARG A 97 0.04 37.26 10.25
N ASN A 98 -0.72 37.98 11.06
CA ASN A 98 -1.84 38.80 10.64
C ASN A 98 -1.40 39.74 9.50
N HIS A 99 -2.15 39.70 8.40
CA HIS A 99 -2.04 40.62 7.28
C HIS A 99 -3.01 41.79 7.46
#